data_AF-A0A932WQJ9-F1
#
_entry.id   AF-A0A932WQJ9-F1
#
_cell.length_a   1.000
_cell.length_b   1.000
_cell.length_c   1.000
_cell.angle_alpha   90.00
_cell.angle_beta   90.00
_cell.angle_gamma   90.00
#
_symmetry.space_group_name_H-M   'P 1'
#
loop_
_entity.id
_entity.type
_entity.pdbx_description
1 polymer ?
#
loop_
_entity_poly.entity_id
_entity_poly.type
_entity_poly.pdbx_seq_one_letter_code
_entity_poly.pdbx_strand_id
1 'polypeptide(L)'
;MSLKTACPHCSAKLVLKQDRAPAQVKCPKCRQPFQPARAAEAIPVAESAPDPPSDPPEPASRVEASRKQKRNPNDLMRDVVNAFRGQVVHRQPTWGYRLALLLSAFGLCLLIVAYFACMAGLGYGLYLYATRVVPPSMQIRGRALIIAVVMHAGVLLAGAAMLYALVAPLFSWTRSRPEGRLLDVSAHPVLHCFVRALCTLIGAPLPAEIRLDPTPNAAAGRYGGLFGLVGGRLVLVIGDPLFRGLKLRALAGIIAHELGHFSQAKGGLLLRYIANVTDWFQEATLRTSAIRESIGEHG
;
A
#
# COMPACT_ATOMS: atom_id res chain seq x y z
N MET A 1 24.24 -35.06 -27.97
CA MET A 1 24.75 -34.08 -27.00
C MET A 1 23.57 -33.24 -26.48
N SER A 2 23.70 -32.58 -25.31
CA SER A 2 22.63 -31.76 -24.75
C SER A 2 22.84 -30.27 -25.08
N LEU A 3 21.81 -29.62 -25.62
CA LEU A 3 21.83 -28.19 -25.93
C LEU A 3 21.36 -27.42 -24.70
N LYS A 4 22.26 -26.65 -24.09
CA LYS A 4 21.93 -25.72 -23.00
C LYS A 4 21.44 -24.41 -23.64
N THR A 5 20.21 -24.02 -23.38
CA THR A 5 19.61 -22.77 -23.89
C THR A 5 18.82 -22.08 -22.79
N ALA A 6 18.73 -20.75 -22.86
CA ALA A 6 17.90 -19.97 -21.95
C ALA A 6 16.59 -19.61 -22.66
N CYS A 7 15.46 -19.76 -21.97
CA CYS A 7 14.19 -19.31 -22.52
C CYS A 7 14.18 -17.76 -22.65
N PRO A 8 13.87 -17.19 -23.83
CA PRO A 8 13.87 -15.73 -24.02
C PRO A 8 12.79 -15.00 -23.20
N HIS A 9 11.78 -15.73 -22.72
CA HIS A 9 10.66 -15.15 -21.96
C HIS A 9 10.83 -15.22 -20.44
N CYS A 10 11.65 -16.14 -19.92
CA CYS A 10 11.77 -16.36 -18.48
C CYS A 10 13.20 -16.63 -17.99
N SER A 11 14.17 -16.60 -18.90
CA SER A 11 15.60 -16.84 -18.66
C SER A 11 15.91 -18.16 -17.93
N ALA A 12 14.95 -19.09 -17.89
CA ALA A 12 15.14 -20.40 -17.29
C ALA A 12 16.17 -21.17 -18.14
N LYS A 13 17.20 -21.70 -17.47
CA LYS A 13 18.20 -22.59 -18.09
C LYS A 13 17.51 -23.92 -18.42
N LEU A 14 17.47 -24.26 -19.69
CA LEU A 14 16.85 -25.48 -20.22
C LEU A 14 17.92 -26.34 -20.89
N VAL A 15 17.82 -27.65 -20.68
CA VAL A 15 18.70 -28.64 -21.29
C VAL A 15 17.85 -29.47 -22.25
N LEU A 16 18.03 -29.26 -23.56
CA LEU A 16 17.28 -29.97 -24.61
C LEU A 16 18.13 -31.12 -25.17
N LYS A 17 17.54 -32.31 -25.35
CA LYS A 17 18.22 -33.43 -26.05
C LYS A 17 18.20 -33.15 -27.56
N GLN A 18 19.38 -33.15 -28.20
CA GLN A 18 19.53 -32.82 -29.63
C GLN A 18 18.68 -33.68 -30.57
N ASP A 19 18.43 -34.93 -30.20
CA ASP A 19 17.86 -35.94 -31.10
C ASP A 19 16.37 -35.71 -31.42
N ARG A 20 15.76 -34.66 -30.84
CA ARG A 20 14.40 -34.19 -31.12
C ARG A 20 14.26 -32.68 -30.92
N ALA A 21 15.15 -31.85 -31.46
CA ALA A 21 14.93 -30.39 -31.44
C ALA A 21 13.77 -30.03 -32.39
N PRO A 22 12.53 -29.84 -31.90
CA PRO A 22 11.41 -29.47 -32.74
C PRO A 22 11.58 -28.00 -33.13
N ALA A 23 10.99 -27.60 -34.27
CA ALA A 23 11.02 -26.21 -34.74
C ALA A 23 10.39 -25.21 -33.73
N GLN A 24 9.71 -25.68 -32.68
CA GLN A 24 9.29 -24.89 -31.52
C GLN A 24 9.27 -25.77 -30.26
N VAL A 25 9.80 -25.27 -29.14
CA VAL A 25 9.75 -25.92 -27.83
C VAL A 25 8.93 -25.06 -26.87
N LYS A 26 7.99 -25.68 -26.14
CA LYS A 26 7.30 -25.01 -25.03
C LYS A 26 8.17 -25.03 -23.78
N CYS A 27 8.42 -23.87 -23.19
CA CYS A 27 9.13 -23.81 -21.93
C CYS A 27 8.30 -24.47 -20.81
N PRO A 28 8.84 -25.40 -20.00
CA PRO A 28 8.11 -26.01 -18.89
C PRO A 28 7.72 -25.00 -17.79
N LYS A 29 8.43 -23.87 -17.69
CA LYS A 29 8.21 -22.86 -16.66
C LYS A 29 7.20 -21.77 -17.06
N CYS A 30 7.23 -21.30 -18.30
CA CYS A 30 6.33 -20.24 -18.78
C CYS A 30 5.31 -20.69 -19.84
N ARG A 31 5.38 -21.94 -20.31
CA ARG A 31 4.52 -22.56 -21.34
C ARG A 31 4.45 -21.84 -22.70
N GLN A 32 5.21 -20.75 -22.87
CA GLN A 32 5.36 -20.03 -24.13
C GLN A 32 6.19 -20.87 -25.11
N PRO A 33 5.80 -20.95 -26.40
CA PRO A 33 6.62 -21.57 -27.44
C PRO A 33 7.78 -20.65 -27.80
N PHE A 34 8.98 -21.20 -27.92
CA PHE A 34 10.16 -20.46 -28.41
C PHE A 34 11.03 -21.37 -29.28
N GLN A 35 11.83 -20.76 -30.15
CA GLN A 35 12.80 -21.44 -30.99
C GLN A 35 14.16 -21.46 -30.31
N PRO A 36 14.72 -22.64 -29.95
CA PRO A 36 16.09 -22.70 -29.47
C PRO A 36 17.05 -22.38 -30.63
N ALA A 37 17.92 -21.38 -30.45
CA ALA A 37 18.95 -21.05 -31.43
C ALA A 37 19.82 -22.28 -31.71
N ARG A 38 19.98 -22.65 -33.00
CA ARG A 38 20.93 -23.68 -33.41
C ARG A 38 22.34 -23.24 -33.03
N ALA A 39 23.20 -24.19 -32.68
CA ALA A 39 24.54 -24.01 -32.11
C ALA A 39 25.56 -23.22 -32.98
N ALA A 40 25.14 -22.54 -34.05
CA ALA A 40 25.99 -21.69 -34.89
C ALA A 40 25.99 -20.20 -34.49
N GLU A 41 25.03 -19.75 -33.66
CA GLU A 41 25.01 -18.39 -33.09
C GLU A 41 24.90 -18.48 -31.56
N ALA A 42 25.93 -19.06 -30.96
CA ALA A 42 26.12 -19.04 -29.51
C ALA A 42 26.94 -17.80 -29.12
N ILE A 43 26.27 -16.83 -28.50
CA ILE A 43 26.94 -15.84 -27.65
C ILE A 43 27.62 -16.62 -26.51
N PRO A 44 28.94 -16.50 -26.29
CA PRO A 44 29.60 -17.24 -25.23
C PRO A 44 29.07 -16.79 -23.87
N VAL A 45 28.48 -17.74 -23.13
CA VAL A 45 28.20 -17.61 -21.71
C VAL A 45 29.54 -17.75 -20.99
N ALA A 46 30.09 -16.63 -20.52
CA ALA A 46 31.26 -16.63 -19.66
C ALA A 46 30.92 -17.36 -18.35
N GLU A 47 31.71 -18.40 -18.07
CA GLU A 47 31.90 -19.01 -16.77
C GLU A 47 32.25 -17.93 -15.74
N SER A 48 31.83 -18.13 -14.49
CA SER A 48 32.13 -17.28 -13.34
C SER A 48 33.62 -16.92 -13.24
N ALA A 49 33.94 -15.63 -13.40
CA ALA A 49 35.25 -15.09 -13.05
C ALA A 49 35.40 -14.97 -11.52
N PRO A 50 36.61 -15.12 -10.95
CA PRO A 50 36.91 -14.81 -9.56
C PRO A 50 36.76 -13.29 -9.30
N ASP A 51 36.67 -12.92 -8.02
CA ASP A 51 36.55 -11.53 -7.55
C ASP A 51 37.49 -10.55 -8.29
N PRO A 52 37.03 -9.32 -8.59
CA PRO A 52 37.87 -8.33 -9.25
C PRO A 52 39.02 -7.91 -8.33
N PRO A 53 40.24 -7.71 -8.87
CA PRO A 53 41.29 -7.03 -8.11
C PRO A 53 40.81 -5.60 -7.79
N SER A 54 41.08 -5.15 -6.58
CA SER A 54 40.85 -3.77 -6.15
C SER A 54 41.56 -2.80 -7.10
N ASP A 55 40.78 -2.02 -7.84
CA ASP A 55 41.31 -0.90 -8.63
C ASP A 55 42.13 0.04 -7.73
N PRO A 56 43.30 0.54 -8.18
CA PRO A 56 43.99 1.63 -7.49
C PRO A 56 43.07 2.87 -7.47
N PRO A 57 43.18 3.72 -6.45
CA PRO A 57 42.33 4.91 -6.34
C PRO A 57 42.50 5.80 -7.58
N GLU A 58 41.39 6.01 -8.30
CA GLU A 58 41.29 6.98 -9.39
C GLU A 58 41.75 8.36 -8.88
N PRO A 59 42.61 9.09 -9.62
CA PRO A 59 43.07 10.41 -9.17
C PRO A 59 41.88 11.38 -9.05
N ALA A 60 41.80 12.03 -7.90
CA ALA A 60 40.72 12.94 -7.47
C ALA A 60 40.37 14.05 -8.50
N SER A 61 41.28 14.35 -9.44
CA SER A 61 41.11 15.39 -10.45
C SER A 61 40.00 15.09 -11.48
N ARG A 62 39.67 13.81 -11.74
CA ARG A 62 38.61 13.46 -12.71
C ARG A 62 37.20 13.60 -12.15
N VAL A 63 37.04 13.40 -10.83
CA VAL A 63 35.76 13.53 -10.12
C VAL A 63 35.42 15.00 -9.87
N GLU A 64 36.42 15.85 -9.62
CA GLU A 64 36.22 17.29 -9.42
C GLU A 64 35.83 18.04 -10.69
N ALA A 65 36.34 17.62 -11.86
CA ALA A 65 36.01 18.24 -13.15
C ALA A 65 34.52 18.04 -13.54
N SER A 66 33.92 16.91 -13.16
CA SER A 66 32.50 16.64 -13.42
C SER A 66 31.55 17.40 -12.48
N ARG A 67 32.06 17.88 -11.34
CA ARG A 67 31.26 18.54 -10.28
C ARG A 67 30.98 20.03 -10.57
N LYS A 68 31.68 20.65 -11.51
CA LYS A 68 31.60 22.10 -11.79
C LYS A 68 30.67 22.51 -12.94
N GLN A 69 30.10 21.58 -13.70
CA GLN A 69 29.21 21.96 -14.79
C GLN A 69 27.76 22.06 -14.30
N LYS A 70 27.24 23.28 -14.26
CA LYS A 70 25.84 23.60 -13.95
C LYS A 70 24.96 22.99 -15.07
N ARG A 71 24.69 21.70 -14.96
CA ARG A 71 24.00 20.89 -15.98
C ARG A 71 22.62 21.49 -16.22
N ASN A 72 22.26 21.69 -17.49
CA ASN A 72 20.97 22.24 -17.85
C ASN A 72 19.85 21.35 -17.27
N PRO A 73 18.85 21.91 -16.56
CA PRO A 73 17.74 21.12 -16.00
C PRO A 73 17.08 20.20 -17.02
N ASN A 74 17.00 20.61 -18.29
CA ASN A 74 16.42 19.82 -19.37
C ASN A 74 17.25 18.56 -19.70
N ASP A 75 18.58 18.64 -19.64
CA ASP A 75 19.45 17.49 -19.87
C ASP A 75 19.35 16.50 -18.72
N LEU A 76 19.29 17.00 -17.48
CA LEU A 76 19.08 16.18 -16.29
C LEU A 76 17.73 15.43 -16.34
N MET A 77 16.67 16.10 -16.81
CA MET A 77 15.35 15.47 -17.00
C MET A 77 15.41 14.34 -18.05
N ARG A 78 16.10 14.55 -19.17
CA ARG A 78 16.30 13.52 -20.21
C ARG A 78 17.05 12.31 -19.66
N ASP A 79 18.11 12.53 -18.90
CA ASP A 79 18.92 11.46 -18.30
C ASP A 79 18.10 10.62 -17.32
N VAL A 80 17.26 11.27 -16.51
CA VAL A 80 16.35 10.58 -15.58
C VAL A 80 15.36 9.69 -16.32
N VAL A 81 14.72 10.18 -17.39
CA VAL A 81 13.79 9.37 -18.19
C VAL A 81 14.51 8.18 -18.84
N ASN A 82 15.73 8.40 -19.34
CA ASN A 82 16.54 7.35 -19.97
C ASN A 82 16.99 6.28 -18.97
N ALA A 83 17.27 6.65 -17.71
CA ALA A 83 17.65 5.72 -16.65
C ALA A 83 16.54 4.72 -16.27
N PHE A 84 15.29 5.04 -16.60
CA PHE A 84 14.11 4.24 -16.26
C PHE A 84 13.59 3.34 -17.39
N ARG A 85 14.33 3.14 -18.49
CA ARG A 85 13.87 2.32 -19.66
C ARG A 85 13.85 0.79 -19.45
N GLY A 86 13.69 0.29 -18.21
CA GLY A 86 13.56 -1.14 -17.92
C GLY A 86 12.14 -1.68 -18.14
N GLN A 87 11.99 -2.96 -18.45
CA GLN A 87 10.67 -3.61 -18.48
C GLN A 87 10.26 -4.03 -17.07
N VAL A 88 9.19 -3.43 -16.55
CA VAL A 88 8.56 -3.89 -15.29
C VAL A 88 7.63 -5.06 -15.63
N VAL A 89 7.93 -6.24 -15.11
CA VAL A 89 7.11 -7.43 -15.31
C VAL A 89 5.89 -7.37 -14.38
N HIS A 90 4.73 -7.05 -14.93
CA HIS A 90 3.47 -7.19 -14.21
C HIS A 90 3.05 -8.66 -14.17
N ARG A 91 3.06 -9.25 -12.98
CA ARG A 91 2.61 -10.64 -12.78
C ARG A 91 1.09 -10.69 -12.70
N GLN A 92 0.47 -11.44 -13.61
CA GLN A 92 -0.97 -11.66 -13.57
C GLN A 92 -1.36 -12.50 -12.33
N PRO A 93 -2.42 -12.14 -11.60
CA PRO A 93 -2.88 -12.91 -10.45
C PRO A 93 -3.36 -14.30 -10.89
N THR A 94 -2.95 -15.33 -10.17
CA THR A 94 -3.40 -16.71 -10.39
C THR A 94 -4.88 -16.86 -10.06
N TRP A 95 -5.55 -17.87 -10.64
CA TRP A 95 -6.97 -18.11 -10.38
C TRP A 95 -7.27 -18.39 -8.90
N GLY A 96 -6.42 -19.15 -8.22
CA GLY A 96 -6.54 -19.39 -6.78
C GLY A 96 -6.45 -18.10 -5.94
N TYR A 97 -5.59 -17.16 -6.34
CA TYR A 97 -5.50 -15.86 -5.68
C TYR A 97 -6.78 -15.02 -5.88
N ARG A 98 -7.40 -15.07 -7.07
CA ARG A 98 -8.68 -14.38 -7.32
C ARG A 98 -9.81 -14.95 -6.46
N LEU A 99 -9.88 -16.27 -6.31
CA LEU A 99 -10.87 -16.92 -5.44
C LEU A 99 -10.65 -16.55 -3.97
N ALA A 100 -9.41 -16.55 -3.50
CA ALA A 100 -9.06 -16.14 -2.14
C ALA A 100 -9.45 -14.67 -1.88
N LEU A 101 -9.21 -13.77 -2.84
CA LEU A 101 -9.66 -12.37 -2.75
C LEU A 101 -11.18 -12.25 -2.65
N LEU A 102 -11.93 -13.02 -3.45
CA LEU A 102 -13.40 -13.01 -3.40
C LEU A 102 -13.93 -13.50 -2.05
N LEU A 103 -13.38 -14.60 -1.55
CA LEU A 103 -13.76 -15.15 -0.25
C LEU A 103 -13.43 -14.17 0.89
N SER A 104 -12.27 -13.50 0.82
CA SER A 104 -11.86 -12.48 1.80
C SER A 104 -12.80 -11.27 1.77
N ALA A 105 -13.14 -10.77 0.58
CA ALA A 105 -14.09 -9.66 0.43
C ALA A 105 -15.49 -10.03 0.94
N PHE A 106 -15.94 -11.25 0.68
CA PHE A 106 -17.21 -11.77 1.20
C PHE A 106 -17.20 -11.84 2.73
N GLY A 107 -16.12 -12.38 3.33
CA GLY A 107 -15.97 -12.44 4.78
C GLY A 107 -15.98 -11.05 5.44
N LEU A 108 -15.28 -10.07 4.84
CA LEU A 108 -15.32 -8.68 5.32
C LEU A 108 -16.71 -8.06 5.19
N CYS A 109 -17.43 -8.33 4.10
CA CYS A 109 -18.81 -7.87 3.93
C CYS A 109 -19.73 -8.45 5.00
N LEU A 110 -19.63 -9.76 5.27
CA LEU A 110 -20.39 -10.43 6.32
C LEU A 110 -20.09 -9.83 7.71
N LEU A 111 -18.82 -9.54 8.00
CA LEU A 111 -18.41 -8.89 9.24
C LEU A 111 -19.04 -7.50 9.39
N ILE A 112 -19.05 -6.68 8.33
CA ILE A 112 -19.69 -5.36 8.33
C ILE A 112 -21.19 -5.49 8.60
N VAL A 113 -21.88 -6.41 7.91
CA VAL A 113 -23.31 -6.66 8.12
C VAL A 113 -23.58 -7.11 9.56
N ALA A 114 -22.78 -8.04 10.09
CA ALA A 114 -22.91 -8.50 11.46
C ALA A 114 -22.71 -7.36 12.48
N TYR A 115 -21.72 -6.50 12.25
CA TYR A 115 -21.47 -5.33 13.09
C TYR A 115 -22.66 -4.35 13.11
N PHE A 116 -23.22 -4.00 11.95
CA PHE A 116 -24.42 -3.16 11.88
C PHE A 116 -25.65 -3.84 12.48
N ALA A 117 -25.79 -5.16 12.32
CA ALA A 117 -26.86 -5.93 12.94
C ALA A 117 -26.76 -5.92 14.48
N CYS A 118 -25.55 -6.05 15.05
CA CYS A 118 -25.33 -5.93 16.49
C CYS A 118 -25.66 -4.51 16.99
N MET A 119 -25.26 -3.47 16.26
CA MET A 119 -25.56 -2.08 16.61
C MET A 119 -27.07 -1.80 16.60
N ALA A 120 -27.76 -2.21 15.53
CA ALA A 120 -29.21 -2.07 15.41
C ALA A 120 -29.95 -2.92 16.46
N GLY A 121 -29.48 -4.16 16.71
CA GLY A 121 -30.02 -5.06 17.71
C GLY A 121 -29.90 -4.51 19.13
N LEU A 122 -28.75 -3.91 19.48
CA LEU A 122 -28.55 -3.25 20.77
C LEU A 122 -29.48 -2.03 20.92
N GLY A 123 -29.55 -1.17 19.90
CA GLY A 123 -30.44 -0.01 19.92
C GLY A 123 -31.92 -0.40 20.04
N TYR A 124 -32.34 -1.40 19.27
CA TYR A 124 -33.71 -1.93 19.33
C TYR A 124 -34.00 -2.64 20.66
N GLY A 125 -33.03 -3.38 21.19
CA GLY A 125 -33.12 -4.01 22.51
C GLY A 125 -33.28 -2.99 23.63
N LEU A 126 -32.52 -1.89 23.61
CA LEU A 126 -32.67 -0.78 24.56
C LEU A 126 -34.02 -0.08 24.42
N TYR A 127 -34.50 0.10 23.19
CA TYR A 127 -35.83 0.64 22.93
C TYR A 127 -36.94 -0.26 23.50
N LEU A 128 -36.88 -1.57 23.27
CA LEU A 128 -37.82 -2.53 23.84
C LEU A 128 -37.74 -2.56 25.37
N TYR A 129 -36.53 -2.51 25.93
CA TYR A 129 -36.33 -2.45 27.37
C TYR A 129 -36.98 -1.20 27.99
N ALA A 130 -36.71 -0.02 27.41
CA ALA A 130 -37.25 1.25 27.87
C ALA A 130 -38.79 1.33 27.76
N THR A 131 -39.38 0.71 26.74
CA THR A 131 -40.84 0.81 26.49
C THR A 131 -41.65 -0.34 27.10
N ARG A 132 -41.08 -1.53 27.24
CA ARG A 132 -41.81 -2.74 27.71
C ARG A 132 -41.46 -3.14 29.13
N VAL A 133 -40.24 -2.88 29.60
CA VAL A 133 -39.76 -3.36 30.91
C VAL A 133 -39.82 -2.26 31.97
N VAL A 134 -39.40 -1.04 31.64
CA VAL A 134 -39.37 0.08 32.60
C VAL A 134 -40.75 0.54 33.08
N PRO A 135 -41.79 0.71 32.23
CA PRO A 135 -43.09 1.19 32.71
C PRO A 135 -43.80 0.27 33.74
N PRO A 136 -43.87 -1.06 33.55
CA PRO A 136 -44.50 -1.93 34.55
C PRO A 136 -43.67 -2.06 35.84
N SER A 137 -42.34 -1.96 35.77
CA SER A 137 -41.49 -2.02 36.98
C SER A 137 -41.55 -0.76 37.84
N MET A 138 -42.01 0.37 37.28
CA MET A 138 -42.19 1.65 37.98
C MET A 138 -43.50 1.73 38.78
N GLN A 139 -44.32 0.68 38.82
CA GLN A 139 -45.57 0.65 39.59
C GLN A 139 -45.38 0.40 41.10
N ILE A 140 -44.13 0.18 41.54
CA ILE A 140 -43.75 -0.11 42.92
C ILE A 140 -43.70 1.19 43.76
N ARG A 141 -44.12 1.15 45.03
CA ARG A 141 -44.13 2.31 45.94
C ARG A 141 -43.01 2.26 46.99
N GLY A 142 -42.63 3.43 47.53
CA GLY A 142 -41.67 3.56 48.63
C GLY A 142 -40.20 3.49 48.20
N ARG A 143 -39.30 3.11 49.14
CA ARG A 143 -37.83 3.06 48.89
C ARG A 143 -37.43 2.11 47.75
N ALA A 144 -38.26 1.10 47.47
CA ALA A 144 -38.06 0.18 46.34
C ALA A 144 -38.13 0.88 44.97
N LEU A 145 -38.88 1.97 44.85
CA LEU A 145 -38.93 2.78 43.62
C LEU A 145 -37.57 3.40 43.30
N ILE A 146 -36.89 3.96 44.31
CA ILE A 146 -35.56 4.58 44.13
C ILE A 146 -34.56 3.54 43.62
N ILE A 147 -34.57 2.34 44.21
CA ILE A 147 -33.70 1.23 43.79
C ILE A 147 -34.02 0.82 42.34
N ALA A 148 -35.29 0.68 41.98
CA ALA A 148 -35.71 0.33 40.63
C ALA A 148 -35.28 1.40 39.60
N VAL A 149 -35.45 2.69 39.93
CA VAL A 149 -35.03 3.82 39.09
C VAL A 149 -33.52 3.79 38.87
N VAL A 150 -32.72 3.65 39.93
CA VAL A 150 -31.25 3.61 39.83
C VAL A 150 -30.79 2.41 39.00
N MET A 151 -31.38 1.24 39.21
CA MET A 151 -31.07 0.03 38.44
C MET A 151 -31.37 0.21 36.94
N HIS A 152 -32.58 0.66 36.59
CA HIS A 152 -32.97 0.88 35.19
C HIS A 152 -32.16 2.00 34.53
N ALA A 153 -31.89 3.09 35.25
CA ALA A 153 -31.01 4.15 34.78
C ALA A 153 -29.60 3.62 34.51
N GLY A 154 -29.06 2.78 35.40
CA GLY A 154 -27.77 2.12 35.20
C GLY A 154 -27.73 1.27 33.93
N VAL A 155 -28.75 0.44 33.70
CA VAL A 155 -28.84 -0.40 32.48
C VAL A 155 -28.95 0.45 31.21
N LEU A 156 -29.78 1.50 31.23
CA LEU A 156 -29.95 2.40 30.08
C LEU A 156 -28.68 3.20 29.79
N LEU A 157 -28.01 3.71 30.82
CA LEU A 157 -26.75 4.44 30.69
C LEU A 157 -25.63 3.52 30.18
N ALA A 158 -25.49 2.33 30.74
CA ALA A 158 -24.51 1.34 30.27
C ALA A 158 -24.77 0.94 28.81
N GLY A 159 -26.03 0.70 28.45
CA GLY A 159 -26.44 0.40 27.08
C GLY A 159 -26.18 1.56 26.11
N ALA A 160 -26.50 2.79 26.51
CA ALA A 160 -26.23 3.99 25.72
C ALA A 160 -24.73 4.23 25.54
N ALA A 161 -23.92 4.02 26.58
CA ALA A 161 -22.47 4.11 26.52
C ALA A 161 -21.87 3.05 25.57
N MET A 162 -22.38 1.82 25.63
CA MET A 162 -21.99 0.74 24.70
C MET A 162 -22.37 1.09 23.24
N LEU A 163 -23.59 1.58 23.02
CA LEU A 163 -24.04 1.99 21.69
C LEU A 163 -23.20 3.16 21.15
N TYR A 164 -22.89 4.13 22.00
CA TYR A 164 -21.98 5.23 21.65
C TYR A 164 -20.59 4.71 21.28
N ALA A 165 -20.02 3.77 22.05
CA ALA A 165 -18.72 3.18 21.75
C ALA A 165 -18.71 2.41 20.41
N LEU A 166 -19.83 1.76 20.05
CA LEU A 166 -19.99 1.14 18.73
C LEU A 166 -20.09 2.21 17.63
N VAL A 167 -20.82 3.29 17.85
CA VAL A 167 -21.08 4.31 16.81
C VAL A 167 -19.90 5.26 16.58
N ALA A 168 -19.15 5.61 17.63
CA ALA A 168 -18.10 6.63 17.58
C ALA A 168 -17.02 6.38 16.49
N PRO A 169 -16.51 5.15 16.27
CA PRO A 169 -15.53 4.86 15.22
C PRO A 169 -16.03 5.11 13.78
N LEU A 170 -17.34 5.12 13.56
CA LEU A 170 -17.93 5.39 12.24
C LEU A 170 -17.79 6.86 11.83
N PHE A 171 -17.72 7.77 12.80
CA PHE A 171 -17.67 9.21 12.56
C PHE A 171 -16.25 9.80 12.58
N SER A 172 -15.27 9.11 13.16
CA SER A 172 -13.88 9.59 13.26
C SER A 172 -13.04 9.35 12.00
N TRP A 173 -13.68 9.38 10.82
CA TRP A 173 -13.14 8.85 9.57
C TRP A 173 -12.25 9.83 8.78
N THR A 174 -11.78 10.90 9.41
CA THR A 174 -10.88 11.86 8.77
C THR A 174 -9.43 11.42 8.96
N ARG A 175 -8.80 10.85 7.91
CA ARG A 175 -7.33 10.83 7.82
C ARG A 175 -6.87 12.29 7.81
N SER A 176 -6.26 12.73 8.90
CA SER A 176 -5.61 14.04 8.97
C SER A 176 -4.64 14.15 7.80
N ARG A 177 -4.72 15.27 7.08
CA ARG A 177 -3.84 15.52 5.95
C ARG A 177 -2.40 15.58 6.49
N PRO A 178 -1.42 14.96 5.82
CA PRO A 178 -0.06 14.92 6.31
C PRO A 178 0.46 16.34 6.44
N GLU A 179 0.90 16.66 7.65
CA GLU A 179 1.64 17.87 7.94
C GLU A 179 2.99 17.78 7.22
N GLY A 180 3.45 18.88 6.64
CA GLY A 180 4.68 18.88 5.84
C GLY A 180 4.71 19.96 4.79
N ARG A 181 5.93 20.41 4.47
CA ARG A 181 6.16 21.48 3.49
C ARG A 181 5.82 21.00 2.09
N LEU A 182 4.89 21.68 1.43
CA LEU A 182 4.55 21.38 0.04
C LEU A 182 5.74 21.70 -0.88
N LEU A 183 6.13 20.74 -1.71
CA LEU A 183 7.14 20.94 -2.75
C LEU A 183 6.45 21.33 -4.05
N ASP A 184 6.35 22.64 -4.29
CA ASP A 184 5.73 23.16 -5.50
C ASP A 184 6.47 22.71 -6.77
N VAL A 185 5.70 22.48 -7.83
CA VAL A 185 6.19 22.03 -9.14
C VAL A 185 7.17 23.04 -9.73
N SER A 186 6.90 24.33 -9.55
CA SER A 186 7.71 25.43 -10.10
C SER A 186 9.08 25.52 -9.42
N ALA A 187 9.12 25.24 -8.11
CA ALA A 187 10.34 25.27 -7.33
C ALA A 187 11.21 24.01 -7.53
N HIS A 188 10.61 22.84 -7.80
CA HIS A 188 11.33 21.56 -7.91
C HIS A 188 10.96 20.75 -9.16
N PRO A 189 11.14 21.29 -10.38
CA PRO A 189 10.65 20.65 -11.61
C PRO A 189 11.31 19.30 -11.92
N VAL A 190 12.59 19.14 -11.59
CA VAL A 190 13.35 17.89 -11.80
C VAL A 190 12.79 16.76 -10.93
N LEU A 191 12.45 17.03 -9.67
CA LEU A 191 11.88 16.04 -8.75
C LEU A 191 10.51 15.56 -9.26
N HIS A 192 9.65 16.49 -9.66
CA HIS A 192 8.34 16.16 -10.22
C HIS A 192 8.45 15.36 -11.52
N CYS A 193 9.44 15.65 -12.37
CA CYS A 193 9.73 14.87 -13.56
C CYS A 193 10.22 13.46 -13.23
N PHE A 194 11.13 13.33 -12.26
CA PHE A 194 11.62 12.06 -11.75
C PHE A 194 10.49 11.18 -11.21
N VAL A 195 9.62 11.72 -10.35
CA VAL A 195 8.47 10.98 -9.82
C VAL A 195 7.50 10.59 -10.93
N ARG A 196 7.25 11.47 -11.90
CA ARG A 196 6.40 11.17 -13.06
C ARG A 196 6.95 10.06 -13.93
N ALA A 197 8.26 10.08 -14.22
CA ALA A 197 8.94 9.01 -14.96
C ALA A 197 8.82 7.67 -14.21
N LEU A 198 9.01 7.70 -12.90
CA LEU A 198 8.88 6.53 -12.05
C LEU A 198 7.45 5.99 -12.00
N CYS A 199 6.43 6.84 -11.81
CA CYS A 199 5.02 6.48 -11.88
C CYS A 199 4.67 5.82 -13.22
N THR A 200 5.17 6.38 -14.32
CA THR A 200 4.95 5.86 -15.67
C THR A 200 5.56 4.47 -15.82
N LEU A 201 6.78 4.28 -15.32
CA LEU A 201 7.49 3.00 -15.36
C LEU A 201 6.75 1.90 -14.59
N ILE A 202 6.28 2.19 -13.38
CA ILE A 202 5.64 1.19 -12.51
C ILE A 202 4.11 1.09 -12.71
N GLY A 203 3.55 1.92 -13.60
CA GLY A 203 2.11 2.00 -13.84
C GLY A 203 1.31 2.56 -12.66
N ALA A 204 1.91 3.33 -11.76
CA ALA A 204 1.22 3.96 -10.62
C ALA A 204 0.48 5.25 -11.04
N PRO A 205 -0.60 5.65 -10.33
CA PRO A 205 -1.17 6.97 -10.49
C PRO A 205 -0.18 8.08 -10.09
N LEU A 206 -0.25 9.23 -10.76
CA LEU A 206 0.56 10.39 -10.42
C LEU A 206 0.08 11.01 -9.10
N PRO A 207 0.97 11.34 -8.15
CA PRO A 207 0.59 12.09 -6.95
C PRO A 207 0.15 13.52 -7.33
N ALA A 208 -0.92 13.98 -6.69
CA ALA A 208 -1.40 15.35 -6.81
C ALA A 208 -0.51 16.35 -6.06
N GLU A 209 0.12 15.90 -4.96
CA GLU A 209 0.98 16.71 -4.11
C GLU A 209 2.20 15.90 -3.67
N ILE A 210 3.36 16.56 -3.59
CA ILE A 210 4.57 16.02 -2.97
C ILE A 210 4.89 16.90 -1.77
N ARG A 211 5.01 16.29 -0.58
CA ARG A 211 5.29 16.97 0.68
C ARG A 211 6.60 16.48 1.27
N LEU A 212 7.28 17.39 1.97
CA LEU A 212 8.48 17.09 2.71
C LEU A 212 8.19 17.12 4.21
N ASP A 213 8.52 16.02 4.88
CA ASP A 213 8.28 15.81 6.31
C ASP A 213 9.61 15.75 7.09
N PRO A 214 9.72 16.26 8.31
CA PRO A 214 10.98 16.23 9.07
C PRO A 214 11.41 14.83 9.52
N THR A 215 10.54 13.82 9.50
CA THR A 215 10.88 12.46 9.94
C THR A 215 11.57 11.66 8.82
N PRO A 216 12.40 10.64 9.15
CA PRO A 216 13.04 9.79 8.14
C PRO A 216 12.08 8.75 7.56
N ASN A 217 10.91 9.20 7.09
CA ASN A 217 9.84 8.35 6.57
C ASN A 217 9.54 8.67 5.10
N ALA A 218 9.05 7.70 4.34
CA ALA A 218 8.44 7.95 3.04
C ALA A 218 7.09 7.23 3.02
N ALA A 219 6.04 7.93 2.60
CA ALA A 219 4.71 7.38 2.57
C ALA A 219 3.94 7.92 1.38
N ALA A 220 3.15 7.07 0.73
CA ALA A 220 2.16 7.53 -0.25
C ALA A 220 0.76 7.18 0.26
N GLY A 221 -0.16 8.14 0.20
CA GLY A 221 -1.51 7.98 0.74
C GLY A 221 -2.54 8.71 -0.09
N ARG A 222 -3.74 8.15 -0.20
CA ARG A 222 -4.91 8.88 -0.73
C ARG A 222 -5.62 9.59 0.40
N TYR A 223 -5.77 10.90 0.25
CA TYR A 223 -6.44 11.76 1.23
C TYR A 223 -7.69 12.38 0.61
N GLY A 224 -8.79 12.35 1.37
CA GLY A 224 -10.12 12.79 0.93
C GLY A 224 -10.87 11.76 0.07
N GLY A 225 -12.13 12.08 -0.27
CA GLY A 225 -13.06 11.21 -1.00
C GLY A 225 -14.17 10.63 -0.11
N LEU A 226 -15.23 10.09 -0.72
CA LEU A 226 -16.29 9.39 0.02
C LEU A 226 -15.80 7.98 0.37
N PHE A 227 -15.71 7.69 1.66
CA PHE A 227 -15.24 6.40 2.21
C PHE A 227 -13.87 5.90 1.71
N GLY A 228 -13.03 6.77 1.10
CA GLY A 228 -11.69 6.44 0.58
C GLY A 228 -11.73 5.47 -0.60
N LEU A 229 -12.94 5.11 -1.03
CA LEU A 229 -13.26 4.13 -2.07
C LEU A 229 -13.36 4.79 -3.44
N VAL A 230 -13.89 6.02 -3.50
CA VAL A 230 -14.08 6.77 -4.74
C VAL A 230 -13.60 8.21 -4.55
N GLY A 231 -12.64 8.61 -5.39
CA GLY A 231 -11.98 9.90 -5.26
C GLY A 231 -10.96 9.93 -4.11
N GLY A 232 -10.15 10.98 -4.10
CA GLY A 232 -9.04 11.16 -3.17
C GLY A 232 -7.79 11.62 -3.90
N ARG A 233 -7.08 12.58 -3.30
CA ARG A 233 -5.83 13.10 -3.83
C ARG A 233 -4.69 12.24 -3.31
N LEU A 234 -3.92 11.65 -4.22
CA LEU A 234 -2.70 10.94 -3.84
C LEU A 234 -1.65 11.97 -3.42
N VAL A 235 -1.18 11.87 -2.19
CA VAL A 235 -0.12 12.71 -1.65
C VAL A 235 1.08 11.81 -1.37
N LEU A 236 2.23 12.19 -1.93
CA LEU A 236 3.52 11.55 -1.66
C LEU A 236 4.24 12.37 -0.61
N VAL A 237 4.56 11.76 0.52
CA VAL A 237 5.34 12.34 1.62
C VAL A 237 6.74 11.75 1.56
N ILE A 238 7.75 12.61 1.54
CA ILE A 238 9.16 12.23 1.54
C ILE A 238 9.82 12.89 2.74
N GLY A 239 10.52 12.11 3.56
CA GLY A 239 11.26 12.60 4.69
C GLY A 239 12.46 13.44 4.24
N ASP A 240 12.65 14.62 4.83
CA ASP A 240 13.83 15.48 4.60
C ASP A 240 15.15 14.72 4.84
N PRO A 241 15.29 13.87 5.88
CA PRO A 241 16.50 13.06 6.05
C PRO A 241 16.73 12.07 4.90
N LEU A 242 15.66 11.46 4.37
CA LEU A 242 15.76 10.52 3.25
C LEU A 242 16.08 11.24 1.95
N PHE A 243 15.43 12.38 1.72
CA PHE A 243 15.61 13.20 0.54
C PHE A 243 17.03 13.74 0.40
N ARG A 244 17.65 14.13 1.53
CA ARG A 244 19.02 14.66 1.56
C ARG A 244 20.09 13.59 1.74
N GLY A 245 19.78 12.50 2.43
CA GLY A 245 20.74 11.47 2.83
C GLY A 245 20.91 10.33 1.83
N LEU A 246 19.91 10.05 0.98
CA LEU A 246 19.95 8.90 0.08
C LEU A 246 20.42 9.25 -1.33
N LYS A 247 21.16 8.32 -1.94
CA LYS A 247 21.48 8.36 -3.37
C LYS A 247 20.20 8.18 -4.19
N LEU A 248 20.18 8.77 -5.39
CA LEU A 248 19.01 8.76 -6.29
C LEU A 248 18.43 7.37 -6.53
N ARG A 249 19.27 6.34 -6.68
CA ARG A 249 18.83 4.94 -6.90
C ARG A 249 18.09 4.37 -5.68
N ALA A 250 18.56 4.67 -4.47
CA ALA A 250 17.92 4.22 -3.23
C ALA A 250 16.60 4.96 -3.02
N LEU A 251 16.58 6.28 -3.23
CA LEU A 251 15.36 7.08 -3.17
C LEU A 251 14.31 6.62 -4.20
N ALA A 252 14.75 6.29 -5.43
CA ALA A 252 13.89 5.71 -6.45
C ALA A 252 13.26 4.39 -6.00
N GLY A 253 14.04 3.51 -5.37
CA GLY A 253 13.57 2.24 -4.83
C GLY A 253 12.48 2.44 -3.77
N ILE A 254 12.69 3.35 -2.83
CA ILE A 254 11.71 3.65 -1.76
C ILE A 254 10.44 4.25 -2.36
N ILE A 255 10.55 5.28 -3.20
CA ILE A 255 9.36 5.90 -3.81
C ILE A 255 8.62 4.90 -4.71
N ALA A 256 9.32 4.03 -5.43
CA ALA A 256 8.71 2.98 -6.23
C ALA A 256 7.98 1.94 -5.37
N HIS A 257 8.52 1.60 -4.20
CA HIS A 257 7.88 0.73 -3.23
C HIS A 257 6.56 1.34 -2.74
N GLU A 258 6.62 2.59 -2.25
CA GLU A 258 5.45 3.32 -1.74
C GLU A 258 4.36 3.49 -2.81
N LEU A 259 4.73 3.90 -4.03
CA LEU A 259 3.79 4.09 -5.13
C LEU A 259 3.33 2.76 -5.75
N GLY A 260 4.09 1.68 -5.57
CA GLY A 260 3.76 0.34 -6.05
C GLY A 260 2.50 -0.23 -5.41
N HIS A 261 2.20 0.14 -4.17
CA HIS A 261 0.91 -0.20 -3.53
C HIS A 261 -0.29 0.36 -4.33
N PHE A 262 -0.13 1.53 -4.94
CA PHE A 262 -1.18 2.17 -5.74
C PHE A 262 -1.26 1.66 -7.18
N SER A 263 -0.18 1.10 -7.73
CA SER A 263 -0.25 0.41 -9.02
C SER A 263 -1.00 -0.93 -8.87
N GLN A 264 -0.80 -1.65 -7.76
CA GLN A 264 -1.59 -2.84 -7.42
C GLN A 264 -3.05 -2.50 -7.10
N ALA A 265 -3.34 -1.32 -6.56
CA ALA A 265 -4.72 -0.83 -6.37
C ALA A 265 -5.47 -0.54 -7.68
N LYS A 266 -4.76 -0.45 -8.83
CA LYS A 266 -5.41 -0.56 -10.16
C LYS A 266 -5.91 -1.98 -10.45
N GLY A 267 -5.44 -2.98 -9.71
CA GLY A 267 -5.76 -4.41 -9.84
C GLY A 267 -7.20 -4.83 -9.51
N GLY A 268 -8.07 -3.89 -9.13
CA GLY A 268 -9.51 -4.11 -9.07
C GLY A 268 -10.20 -3.41 -7.90
N LEU A 269 -11.50 -3.13 -8.05
CA LEU A 269 -12.36 -2.56 -7.00
C LEU A 269 -12.29 -3.37 -5.70
N LEU A 270 -12.21 -4.70 -5.82
CA LEU A 270 -12.25 -5.64 -4.72
C LEU A 270 -11.04 -5.49 -3.77
N LEU A 271 -9.84 -5.34 -4.31
CA LEU A 271 -8.63 -5.17 -3.51
C LEU A 271 -8.65 -3.83 -2.78
N ARG A 272 -9.15 -2.76 -3.44
CA ARG A 272 -9.36 -1.46 -2.80
C ARG A 272 -10.37 -1.53 -1.66
N TYR A 273 -11.46 -2.27 -1.85
CA TYR A 273 -12.44 -2.50 -0.80
C TYR A 273 -11.81 -3.20 0.42
N ILE A 274 -11.13 -4.33 0.20
CA ILE A 274 -10.47 -5.08 1.28
C ILE A 274 -9.47 -4.19 2.03
N ALA A 275 -8.60 -3.48 1.31
CA ALA A 275 -7.59 -2.61 1.91
C ALA A 275 -8.23 -1.49 2.73
N ASN A 276 -9.22 -0.79 2.17
CA ASN A 276 -9.87 0.33 2.86
C ASN A 276 -10.61 -0.12 4.13
N VAL A 277 -11.32 -1.24 4.07
CA VAL A 277 -12.03 -1.79 5.23
C VAL A 277 -11.04 -2.23 6.31
N THR A 278 -9.95 -2.87 5.92
CA THR A 278 -8.92 -3.36 6.86
C THR A 278 -8.20 -2.19 7.54
N ASP A 279 -7.78 -1.18 6.76
CA ASP A 279 -7.19 0.06 7.26
C ASP A 279 -8.13 0.75 8.26
N TRP A 280 -9.44 0.80 7.95
CA TRP A 280 -10.43 1.38 8.84
C TRP A 280 -10.52 0.63 10.18
N PHE A 281 -10.58 -0.70 10.15
CA PHE A 281 -10.61 -1.51 11.37
C PHE A 281 -9.34 -1.29 12.21
N GLN A 282 -8.16 -1.24 11.58
CA GLN A 282 -6.90 -0.99 12.29
C GLN A 282 -6.90 0.39 12.95
N GLU A 283 -7.26 1.44 12.22
CA GLU A 283 -7.33 2.81 12.75
C GLU A 283 -8.31 2.92 13.93
N ALA A 284 -9.49 2.28 13.81
CA ALA A 284 -10.49 2.27 14.87
C ALA A 284 -9.95 1.62 16.17
N THR A 285 -9.21 0.51 16.03
CA THR A 285 -8.60 -0.18 17.19
C THR A 285 -7.51 0.65 17.85
N LEU A 286 -6.60 1.25 17.05
CA LEU A 286 -5.49 2.06 17.56
C LEU A 286 -5.96 3.31 18.30
N ARG A 287 -7.01 3.96 17.80
CA ARG A 287 -7.61 5.11 18.49
C ARG A 287 -8.23 4.71 19.83
N THR A 288 -8.91 3.57 19.85
CA THR A 288 -9.52 3.06 21.09
C THR A 288 -8.45 2.75 22.14
N SER A 289 -7.32 2.17 21.74
CA SER A 289 -6.18 1.97 22.66
C SER A 289 -5.57 3.28 23.13
N ALA A 290 -5.38 4.27 22.24
CA ALA A 290 -4.83 5.58 22.61
C ALA A 290 -5.73 6.34 23.59
N ILE A 291 -7.06 6.30 23.39
CA ILE A 291 -8.02 6.89 24.33
C ILE A 291 -7.91 6.17 25.68
N ARG A 292 -7.80 4.84 25.70
CA ARG A 292 -7.66 4.08 26.95
C ARG A 292 -6.38 4.43 27.70
N GLU A 293 -5.27 4.61 27.00
CA GLU A 293 -3.99 5.02 27.58
C GLU A 293 -4.09 6.43 28.19
N SER A 294 -4.68 7.39 27.48
CA SER A 294 -4.88 8.75 28.01
C SER A 294 -5.79 8.81 29.25
N ILE A 295 -6.76 7.91 29.37
CA ILE A 295 -7.63 7.83 30.56
C ILE A 295 -6.89 7.14 31.72
N GLY A 296 -6.04 6.14 31.42
CA GLY A 296 -5.25 5.41 32.40
C GLY A 296 -4.11 6.22 33.03
N GLU A 297 -3.61 7.25 32.35
CA GLU A 297 -2.61 8.18 32.91
C GLU A 297 -3.22 9.29 33.79
N HIS A 298 -4.54 9.40 33.84
CA HIS A 298 -5.26 10.46 34.59
C HIS A 298 -6.14 9.95 35.75
N GLY A 299 -6.11 8.64 36.05
CA GLY A 299 -6.85 8.02 37.16
C GLY A 299 -5.92 7.38 38.18
#